data_AF-A0ABD8A7G6-F1
#
_entry.id   AF-A0ABD8A7G6-F1
#
_cell.length_a   1.000
_cell.length_b   1.000
_cell.length_c   1.000
_cell.angle_alpha   90.00
_cell.angle_beta   90.00
_cell.angle_gamma   90.00
#
_symmetry.space_group_name_H-M   'P 1'
#
loop_
_entity.id
_entity.type
_entity.pdbx_description
1 polymer ?
#
loop_
_entity_poly.entity_id
_entity_poly.type
_entity_poly.pdbx_seq_one_letter_code
_entity_poly.pdbx_strand_id
1 'polypeptide(L)'
;MSTGAVPEMCRTCDHNYRDSLRGVVGGDVGLYDIDIVLEADKRILAVGEYKRYKQDYQEFLIPSFEFVALKKIAKLMRVSCLLLIEVCNPGRPSYWYAWEIDRFETDRPFKQVIGKTWAAFNPATAKRLDTAEELGGWLRGMIVRLQGAKHES
;
A
#
# COMPACT_ATOMS: atom_id res chain seq x y z
N MET A 1 1.30 -42.23 9.68
CA MET A 1 1.08 -40.99 10.45
C MET A 1 2.30 -40.11 10.23
N SER A 2 2.19 -39.13 9.33
CA SER A 2 3.28 -38.19 9.04
C SER A 2 3.17 -37.04 10.02
N THR A 3 4.13 -36.93 10.95
CA THR A 3 4.36 -35.75 11.77
C THR A 3 4.90 -34.64 10.88
N GLY A 4 3.99 -34.01 10.11
CA GLY A 4 4.32 -32.85 9.28
C GLY A 4 4.47 -31.64 10.18
N ALA A 5 5.67 -31.42 10.71
CA ALA A 5 6.03 -30.17 11.35
C ALA A 5 5.70 -29.02 10.39
N VAL A 6 4.71 -28.21 10.76
CA VAL A 6 4.40 -26.95 10.06
C VAL A 6 5.65 -26.09 10.21
N PRO A 7 6.29 -25.64 9.12
CA PRO A 7 7.45 -24.77 9.22
C PRO A 7 7.09 -23.56 10.10
N GLU A 8 7.98 -23.16 11.01
CA GLU A 8 7.88 -21.87 11.71
C GLU A 8 8.07 -20.73 10.69
N MET A 9 7.04 -20.53 9.87
CA MET A 9 6.90 -19.38 9.00
C MET A 9 6.22 -18.28 9.81
N CYS A 10 6.75 -17.06 9.72
CA CYS A 10 6.20 -15.87 10.36
C CYS A 10 4.69 -15.76 10.11
N ARG A 11 3.88 -16.10 11.11
CA ARG A 11 2.40 -16.08 11.04
C ARG A 11 1.82 -14.70 10.73
N THR A 12 2.61 -13.64 10.89
CA THR A 12 2.20 -12.25 10.67
C THR A 12 2.31 -11.80 9.21
N CYS A 13 3.02 -12.54 8.34
CA CYS A 13 3.28 -12.13 6.96
C CYS A 13 2.66 -13.06 5.91
N ASP A 14 1.93 -14.09 6.36
CA ASP A 14 1.38 -15.09 5.45
C ASP A 14 -0.10 -14.81 5.18
N HIS A 15 -0.37 -14.28 3.99
CA HIS A 15 -1.71 -14.01 3.48
C HIS A 15 -2.52 -15.31 3.19
N ASN A 16 -2.15 -16.45 3.79
CA ASN A 16 -2.80 -17.77 3.67
C ASN A 16 -4.28 -17.76 4.10
N TYR A 17 -4.70 -16.76 4.87
CA TYR A 17 -6.12 -16.59 5.19
C TYR A 17 -6.93 -16.27 3.93
N ARG A 18 -6.36 -15.59 2.92
CA ARG A 18 -7.09 -15.19 1.71
C ARG A 18 -7.52 -16.41 0.90
N ASP A 19 -6.64 -17.39 0.73
CA ASP A 19 -6.95 -18.64 0.01
C ASP A 19 -7.94 -19.50 0.80
N SER A 20 -7.76 -19.59 2.11
CA SER A 20 -8.70 -20.28 3.00
C SER A 20 -10.10 -19.67 2.93
N LEU A 21 -10.21 -18.34 2.97
CA LEU A 21 -11.49 -17.63 2.89
C LEU A 21 -12.12 -17.73 1.51
N ARG A 22 -11.34 -17.65 0.42
CA ARG A 22 -11.87 -17.86 -0.94
C ARG A 22 -12.51 -19.23 -1.09
N GLY A 23 -11.90 -20.27 -0.51
CA GLY A 23 -12.46 -21.63 -0.49
C GLY A 23 -13.79 -21.74 0.26
N VAL A 24 -14.01 -20.89 1.28
CA VAL A 24 -15.27 -20.85 2.05
C VAL A 24 -16.36 -20.07 1.32
N VAL A 25 -16.02 -18.93 0.70
CA VAL A 25 -17.01 -18.08 0.02
C VAL A 25 -17.52 -18.73 -1.28
N GLY A 26 -16.65 -19.46 -1.99
CA GLY A 26 -16.98 -20.07 -3.28
C GLY A 26 -17.18 -19.04 -4.41
N GLY A 27 -17.18 -19.52 -5.65
CA GLY A 27 -17.34 -18.67 -6.85
C GLY A 27 -16.12 -17.80 -7.19
N ASP A 28 -16.30 -16.85 -8.11
CA ASP A 28 -15.25 -15.91 -8.55
C ASP A 28 -15.19 -14.69 -7.62
N VAL A 29 -14.53 -14.85 -6.47
CA VAL A 29 -14.48 -13.84 -5.41
C VAL A 29 -13.09 -13.23 -5.28
N GLY A 30 -13.03 -11.92 -5.53
CA GLY A 30 -11.86 -11.11 -5.22
C GLY A 30 -11.83 -10.71 -3.74
N LEU A 31 -10.90 -11.27 -2.97
CA LEU A 31 -10.60 -10.86 -1.60
C LEU A 31 -9.29 -10.07 -1.59
N TYR A 32 -9.35 -8.87 -1.03
CA TYR A 32 -8.26 -7.91 -0.95
C TYR A 32 -8.16 -7.41 0.48
N ASP A 33 -6.94 -7.09 0.88
CA ASP A 33 -6.66 -6.51 2.17
C ASP A 33 -5.82 -5.26 1.93
N ILE A 34 -6.23 -4.20 2.62
CA ILE A 34 -5.92 -2.81 2.32
C ILE A 34 -5.46 -2.20 3.64
N ASP A 35 -4.18 -1.83 3.71
CA ASP A 35 -3.58 -1.37 4.96
C ASP A 35 -4.18 -0.05 5.46
N ILE A 36 -4.46 0.88 4.55
CA ILE A 36 -4.93 2.22 4.87
C ILE A 36 -6.28 2.48 4.22
N VAL A 37 -7.24 2.90 5.04
CA VAL A 37 -8.45 3.59 4.59
C VAL A 37 -8.46 4.96 5.24
N LEU A 38 -8.38 6.01 4.44
CA LEU A 38 -8.42 7.39 4.92
C LEU A 38 -9.85 7.92 4.78
N GLU A 39 -10.50 8.13 5.92
CA GLU A 39 -11.82 8.75 6.02
C GLU A 39 -11.68 10.15 6.66
N ALA A 40 -12.36 11.14 6.08
CA ALA A 40 -12.58 12.43 6.71
C ALA A 40 -13.97 12.95 6.36
N ASP A 41 -14.64 13.57 7.33
CA ASP A 41 -16.01 14.08 7.22
C ASP A 41 -16.99 13.07 6.62
N LYS A 42 -17.00 11.85 7.18
CA LYS A 42 -17.91 10.75 6.81
C LYS A 42 -17.72 10.27 5.37
N ARG A 43 -16.55 10.50 4.77
CA ARG A 43 -16.23 10.14 3.40
C ARG A 43 -14.86 9.50 3.31
N ILE A 44 -14.79 8.36 2.64
CA ILE A 44 -13.52 7.75 2.26
C ILE A 44 -12.91 8.61 1.15
N LEU A 45 -11.70 9.09 1.39
CA LEU A 45 -10.97 9.98 0.49
C LEU A 45 -9.81 9.27 -0.21
N ALA A 46 -9.23 8.27 0.44
CA ALA A 46 -8.15 7.48 -0.11
C ALA A 46 -8.12 6.06 0.46
N VAL A 47 -7.52 5.15 -0.30
CA VAL A 47 -7.03 3.86 0.18
C VAL A 47 -5.54 3.78 -0.08
N GLY A 48 -4.80 3.01 0.72
CA GLY A 48 -3.36 2.94 0.59
C GLY A 48 -2.73 1.65 1.08
N GLU A 49 -1.50 1.45 0.66
CA GLU A 49 -0.59 0.44 1.16
C GLU A 49 0.43 1.09 2.10
N TYR A 50 0.78 0.40 3.17
CA TYR A 50 1.80 0.81 4.12
C TYR A 50 2.85 -0.28 4.30
N LYS A 51 4.11 0.04 3.99
CA LYS A 51 5.23 -0.89 4.17
C LYS A 51 6.32 -0.30 5.03
N ARG A 52 6.97 -1.15 5.83
CA ARG A 52 8.16 -0.80 6.61
C ARG A 52 9.41 -1.41 6.00
N TYR A 53 10.45 -0.59 5.87
CA TYR A 53 11.77 -1.01 5.42
C TYR A 53 12.81 -0.62 6.47
N LYS A 54 13.89 -1.41 6.58
CA LYS A 54 14.93 -1.18 7.60
C LYS A 54 15.96 -0.12 7.21
N GLN A 55 15.96 0.30 5.95
CA GLN A 55 16.94 1.20 5.35
C GLN A 55 16.42 1.72 4.00
N ASP A 56 17.14 2.69 3.44
CA ASP A 56 16.92 3.13 2.07
C ASP A 56 17.33 2.06 1.05
N TYR A 57 16.59 2.04 -0.05
CA TYR A 57 16.91 1.26 -1.23
C TYR A 57 16.87 2.17 -2.46
N GLN A 58 17.55 1.77 -3.53
CA GLN A 58 17.46 2.48 -4.81
C GLN A 58 16.03 2.52 -5.35
N GLU A 59 15.25 1.50 -5.02
CA GLU A 59 13.83 1.40 -5.30
C GLU A 59 13.17 0.56 -4.21
N PHE A 60 11.90 0.84 -3.95
CA PHE A 60 11.06 -0.01 -3.11
C PHE A 60 10.22 -0.92 -4.00
N LEU A 61 10.18 -2.20 -3.64
CA LEU A 61 9.50 -3.23 -4.41
C LEU A 61 8.20 -3.62 -3.71
N ILE A 62 7.07 -3.32 -4.34
CA ILE A 62 5.75 -3.71 -3.85
C ILE A 62 5.30 -4.95 -4.64
N PRO A 63 4.82 -6.02 -4.02
CA PRO A 63 4.31 -7.18 -4.76
C PRO A 63 3.28 -6.74 -5.80
N SER A 64 3.42 -7.20 -7.05
CA SER A 64 2.60 -6.70 -8.16
C SER A 64 1.11 -6.92 -7.93
N PHE A 65 0.74 -8.04 -7.30
CA PHE A 65 -0.66 -8.36 -7.02
C PHE A 65 -1.27 -7.41 -5.98
N GLU A 66 -0.52 -7.00 -4.95
CA GLU A 66 -0.97 -6.01 -3.94
C GLU A 66 -1.16 -4.66 -4.62
N PHE A 67 -0.17 -4.24 -5.41
CA PHE A 67 -0.21 -2.98 -6.12
C PHE A 67 -1.38 -2.88 -7.14
N VAL A 68 -1.59 -3.93 -7.94
CA VAL A 68 -2.72 -3.98 -8.91
C VAL A 68 -4.06 -4.01 -8.18
N ALA A 69 -4.16 -4.78 -7.09
CA ALA A 69 -5.36 -4.84 -6.25
C ALA A 69 -5.70 -3.47 -5.65
N LEU A 70 -4.72 -2.80 -5.04
CA LEU A 70 -4.87 -1.48 -4.44
C LEU A 70 -5.44 -0.49 -5.47
N LYS A 71 -4.83 -0.42 -6.67
CA LYS A 71 -5.32 0.45 -7.74
C LYS A 71 -6.75 0.09 -8.18
N LYS A 72 -7.07 -1.19 -8.28
CA LYS A 72 -8.43 -1.65 -8.61
C LYS A 72 -9.45 -1.17 -7.56
N ILE A 73 -9.16 -1.34 -6.28
CA ILE A 73 -10.03 -0.88 -5.19
C ILE A 73 -10.17 0.64 -5.20
N ALA A 74 -9.06 1.37 -5.34
CA ALA A 74 -9.08 2.84 -5.45
C ALA A 74 -9.95 3.33 -6.63
N LYS A 75 -9.89 2.65 -7.79
CA LYS A 75 -10.77 2.93 -8.94
C LYS A 75 -12.24 2.67 -8.63
N LEU A 76 -12.56 1.50 -8.07
CA LEU A 76 -13.95 1.11 -7.76
C LEU A 76 -14.59 2.07 -6.75
N MET A 77 -13.83 2.49 -5.74
CA MET A 77 -14.29 3.43 -4.72
C MET A 77 -14.23 4.90 -5.18
N ARG A 78 -13.54 5.19 -6.29
CA ARG A 78 -13.30 6.54 -6.83
C ARG A 78 -12.55 7.46 -5.85
N VAL A 79 -11.53 6.91 -5.19
CA VAL A 79 -10.72 7.58 -4.17
C VAL A 79 -9.24 7.65 -4.56
N SER A 80 -8.44 8.48 -3.88
CA SER A 80 -6.99 8.52 -4.10
C SER A 80 -6.34 7.18 -3.71
N CYS A 81 -5.22 6.86 -4.37
CA CYS A 81 -4.47 5.63 -4.18
C CYS A 81 -3.11 5.98 -3.58
N LEU A 82 -2.80 5.50 -2.37
CA LEU A 82 -1.60 5.91 -1.64
C LEU A 82 -0.60 4.77 -1.50
N LEU A 83 0.68 5.10 -1.53
CA LEU A 83 1.72 4.25 -1.01
C LEU A 83 2.51 5.04 0.03
N LEU A 84 2.56 4.51 1.25
CA LEU A 84 3.39 5.03 2.32
C LEU A 84 4.46 3.99 2.66
N ILE A 85 5.72 4.40 2.56
CA ILE A 85 6.85 3.59 2.99
C ILE A 85 7.50 4.30 4.18
N GLU A 86 7.51 3.63 5.33
CA GLU A 86 8.31 4.05 6.47
C GLU A 86 9.68 3.38 6.43
N VAL A 87 10.73 4.16 6.59
CA VAL A 87 12.10 3.66 6.74
C VAL A 87 12.48 3.72 8.22
N CYS A 88 12.49 2.56 8.87
CA CYS A 88 12.81 2.37 10.29
C CYS A 88 14.30 1.98 10.44
N ASN A 89 15.19 2.97 10.45
CA ASN A 89 16.62 2.74 10.71
C ASN A 89 16.85 2.52 12.22
N PRO A 90 17.43 1.37 12.65
CA PRO A 90 17.72 1.15 14.07
C PRO A 90 18.57 2.29 14.66
N GLY A 91 18.11 2.84 15.79
CA GLY A 91 18.80 3.93 16.49
C GLY A 91 18.65 5.32 15.87
N ARG A 92 17.78 5.49 14.87
CA ARG A 92 17.44 6.79 14.27
C ARG A 92 15.92 6.96 14.21
N PRO A 93 15.42 8.21 14.18
CA PRO A 93 14.01 8.45 13.89
C PRO A 93 13.62 7.87 12.52
N SER A 94 12.41 7.33 12.45
CA SER A 94 11.81 6.95 11.16
C SER A 94 11.54 8.18 10.31
N TYR A 95 11.56 7.99 9.00
CA TYR A 95 11.03 8.93 8.01
C TYR A 95 10.20 8.18 6.97
N TRP A 96 9.48 8.93 6.12
CA TRP A 96 8.53 8.38 5.18
C TRP A 96 8.81 8.83 3.75
N TYR A 97 8.52 7.93 2.82
CA TYR A 97 8.29 8.23 1.42
C TYR A 97 6.80 8.06 1.12
N ALA A 98 6.18 9.10 0.59
CA ALA A 98 4.76 9.10 0.26
C ALA A 98 4.54 9.32 -1.24
N TRP A 99 3.71 8.47 -1.84
CA TRP A 99 3.19 8.64 -3.18
C TRP A 99 1.67 8.74 -3.16
N GLU A 100 1.14 9.68 -3.94
CA GLU A 100 -0.21 9.57 -4.48
C GLU A 100 -0.08 8.96 -5.87
N ILE A 101 -0.48 7.70 -5.98
CA ILE A 101 -0.38 6.91 -7.20
C ILE A 101 -1.53 7.31 -8.13
N ASP A 102 -1.21 7.59 -9.39
CA ASP A 102 -2.25 7.65 -10.41
C ASP A 102 -2.85 6.26 -10.58
N ARG A 103 -4.09 6.09 -10.08
CA ARG A 103 -4.81 4.83 -10.20
C ARG A 103 -4.98 4.41 -11.67
N PHE A 104 -4.92 5.32 -12.64
CA PHE A 104 -5.04 5.02 -14.07
C PHE A 104 -3.73 4.74 -14.80
N GLU A 105 -2.56 4.91 -14.16
CA GLU A 105 -1.26 4.67 -14.83
C GLU A 105 -1.19 3.23 -15.39
N THR A 106 -0.47 3.05 -16.50
CA THR A 106 -0.34 1.74 -17.19
C THR A 106 1.10 1.34 -17.48
N ASP A 107 2.01 2.28 -17.30
CA ASP A 107 3.42 2.25 -17.71
C ASP A 107 4.39 1.95 -16.56
N ARG A 108 3.88 1.72 -15.34
CA ARG A 108 4.74 1.39 -14.19
C ARG A 108 5.58 0.15 -14.48
N PRO A 109 6.92 0.21 -14.34
CA PRO A 109 7.77 -0.94 -14.57
C PRO A 109 7.55 -2.03 -13.53
N PHE A 110 7.42 -3.27 -14.01
CA PHE A 110 7.42 -4.47 -13.19
C PHE A 110 8.75 -5.21 -13.31
N LYS A 111 9.24 -5.74 -12.19
CA LYS A 111 10.48 -6.51 -12.09
C LYS A 111 10.22 -7.94 -11.64
N GLN A 112 10.98 -8.88 -12.19
CA GLN A 112 11.02 -10.26 -11.70
C GLN A 112 12.14 -10.40 -10.68
N VAL A 113 11.82 -10.77 -9.45
CA VAL A 113 12.79 -11.01 -8.38
C VAL A 113 12.39 -12.30 -7.68
N ILE A 114 13.28 -13.30 -7.71
CA ILE A 114 13.10 -14.62 -7.07
C ILE A 114 11.75 -15.25 -7.49
N GLY A 115 11.47 -15.25 -8.80
CA GLY A 115 10.24 -15.83 -9.38
C GLY A 115 8.94 -15.09 -9.05
N LYS A 116 9.01 -13.94 -8.37
CA LYS A 116 7.87 -13.08 -8.06
C LYS A 116 7.94 -11.78 -8.86
N THR A 117 6.76 -11.26 -9.19
CA THR A 117 6.63 -9.98 -9.92
C THR A 117 6.41 -8.83 -8.92
N TRP A 118 7.11 -7.72 -9.11
CA TRP A 118 7.11 -6.58 -8.21
C TRP A 118 6.93 -5.27 -8.99
N ALA A 119 6.12 -4.36 -8.48
CA ALA A 119 6.05 -2.98 -8.94
C ALA A 119 7.16 -2.17 -8.27
N ALA A 120 7.98 -1.49 -9.07
CA ALA A 120 9.09 -0.68 -8.57
C ALA A 120 8.66 0.77 -8.29
N PHE A 121 9.14 1.33 -7.18
CA PHE A 121 8.92 2.71 -6.76
C PHE A 121 10.26 3.39 -6.50
N ASN A 122 10.60 4.38 -7.32
CA ASN A 122 11.80 5.18 -7.16
C ASN A 122 11.57 6.23 -6.05
N PRO A 123 12.36 6.24 -4.96
CA PRO A 123 12.22 7.24 -3.89
C PRO A 123 12.36 8.69 -4.36
N ALA A 124 13.08 8.94 -5.47
CA ALA A 124 13.24 10.28 -6.03
C ALA A 124 11.93 10.89 -6.55
N THR A 125 10.92 10.07 -6.83
CA THR A 125 9.58 10.55 -7.26
C THR A 125 8.60 10.69 -6.09
N ALA A 126 9.03 10.31 -4.88
CA ALA A 126 8.21 10.39 -3.69
C ALA A 126 8.26 11.79 -3.07
N LYS A 127 7.25 12.09 -2.26
CA LYS A 127 7.39 13.11 -1.22
C LYS A 127 8.12 12.48 -0.03
N ARG A 128 9.35 12.95 0.24
CA ARG A 128 10.08 12.65 1.48
C ARG A 128 9.51 13.48 2.63
N LEU A 129 9.30 12.84 3.77
CA LEU A 129 8.73 13.41 4.99
C LEU A 129 9.58 12.91 6.16
N ASP A 130 10.40 13.79 6.73
CA ASP A 130 11.42 13.40 7.70
C ASP A 130 10.87 13.27 9.14
N THR A 131 9.64 13.74 9.37
CA THR A 131 8.98 13.69 10.68
C THR A 131 7.52 13.26 10.59
N ALA A 132 6.96 12.83 11.72
CA ALA A 132 5.54 12.49 11.82
C ALA A 132 4.65 13.73 11.63
N GLU A 133 5.11 14.91 12.04
CA GLU A 133 4.43 16.19 11.84
C GLU A 133 4.32 16.53 10.35
N GLU A 134 5.39 16.29 9.58
CA GLU A 134 5.38 16.47 8.12
C GLU A 134 4.44 15.49 7.44
N LEU A 135 4.43 14.21 7.86
CA LEU A 135 3.46 13.23 7.39
C LEU A 135 2.02 13.67 7.67
N GLY A 136 1.74 14.11 8.89
CA GLY A 136 0.44 14.65 9.27
C GLY A 136 0.07 15.88 8.44
N GLY A 137 1.03 16.77 8.17
CA GLY A 137 0.85 17.95 7.31
C GLY A 137 0.49 17.57 5.87
N TRP A 138 1.17 16.58 5.30
CA TRP A 138 0.90 16.09 3.95
C TRP A 138 -0.50 15.45 3.84
N LEU A 139 -0.87 14.59 4.79
CA LEU A 139 -2.21 13.99 4.85
C LEU A 139 -3.31 15.04 5.02
N ARG A 140 -3.12 16.03 5.91
CA ARG A 140 -4.06 17.15 6.06
C ARG A 140 -4.22 17.96 4.77
N GLY A 141 -3.11 18.27 4.08
CA GLY A 141 -3.14 18.96 2.80
C GLY A 141 -3.94 18.19 1.74
N MET A 142 -3.79 16.86 1.71
CA MET A 142 -4.59 15.99 0.85
C MET A 142 -6.09 16.03 1.19
N ILE A 143 -6.44 15.93 2.48
CA ILE A 143 -7.83 16.00 2.94
C ILE A 143 -8.48 17.29 2.46
N VAL A 144 -7.84 18.44 2.72
CA VAL A 144 -8.34 19.76 2.32
C VAL A 144 -8.52 19.83 0.79
N ARG A 145 -7.54 19.37 0.00
CA ARG A 145 -7.62 19.37 -1.46
C ARG A 145 -8.78 18.50 -1.99
N LEU A 146 -8.92 17.28 -1.48
CA LEU A 146 -9.92 16.31 -1.96
C LEU A 146 -11.35 16.65 -1.50
N GLN A 147 -11.49 17.37 -0.39
CA GLN A 147 -12.78 17.91 0.05
C GLN A 147 -13.14 19.23 -0.64
N GLY A 148 -12.16 20.12 -0.82
CA GLY A 148 -12.35 21.42 -1.47
C GLY A 148 -12.72 21.33 -2.96
N ALA A 149 -12.20 20.33 -3.68
CA ALA A 149 -12.54 20.07 -5.09
C ALA A 149 -14.04 19.74 -5.34
N LYS A 150 -14.87 19.62 -4.29
CA LYS A 150 -16.33 19.45 -4.42
C LYS A 150 -17.14 20.74 -4.39
N HIS A 151 -16.55 21.88 -4.03
CA HIS A 151 -17.31 23.14 -4.00
C HIS A 151 -17.37 23.86 -5.35
N GLU A 152 -16.71 23.33 -6.39
CA GLU A 152 -16.66 23.93 -7.74
C GLU A 152 -17.35 23.08 -8.83
N SER A 153 -18.19 22.11 -8.46
CA SER A 153 -18.97 21.29 -9.41
C SER A 153 -20.45 21.65 -9.45
#